data_AF-G9I1K9-F1
#
_entry.id   AF-G9I1K9-F1
#
_cell.length_a   1.000
_cell.length_b   1.000
_cell.length_c   1.000
_cell.angle_alpha   90.00
_cell.angle_beta   90.00
_cell.angle_gamma   90.00
#
_symmetry.space_group_name_H-M   'P 1'
#
loop_
_entity.id
_entity.type
_entity.pdbx_description
1 polymer ?
#
loop_
_entity_poly.entity_id
_entity_poly.type
_entity_poly.pdbx_seq_one_letter_code
_entity_poly.pdbx_strand_id
1 'polypeptide(L)'
;HRRYVVAEWLQRILPAFELNQFCYYEDEHGRPIAFCNWAFVSEQIRDELLSGVREISPSDWRSGQQIYIPEMIAPFGHGREVVNDLRR
;
A
#
# COMPACT_ATOMS: atom_id res chain seq x y z
N HIS A 1 -11.13 0.76 -8.09
CA HIS A 1 -11.62 1.49 -6.90
C HIS A 1 -13.12 1.28 -6.61
N ARG A 2 -14.07 1.51 -7.52
CA ARG A 2 -15.53 1.50 -7.20
C ARG A 2 -16.23 0.12 -7.13
N ARG A 3 -15.49 -0.99 -7.11
CA ARG A 3 -16.02 -2.37 -7.19
C ARG A 3 -15.42 -3.36 -6.19
N TYR A 4 -14.64 -2.90 -5.20
CA TYR A 4 -14.12 -3.82 -4.18
C TYR A 4 -15.19 -4.12 -3.13
N VAL A 5 -15.31 -5.39 -2.77
CA VAL A 5 -16.09 -5.79 -1.60
C VAL A 5 -15.31 -5.29 -0.38
N VAL A 6 -15.99 -4.60 0.55
CA VAL A 6 -15.35 -3.93 1.71
C VAL A 6 -14.40 -4.87 2.47
N ALA A 7 -14.70 -6.16 2.53
CA ALA A 7 -13.88 -7.18 3.18
C ALA A 7 -12.51 -7.40 2.51
N GLU A 8 -12.46 -7.50 1.18
CA GLU A 8 -11.19 -7.68 0.43
C GLU A 8 -10.32 -6.42 0.55
N TRP A 9 -10.97 -5.25 0.56
CA TRP A 9 -10.27 -3.98 0.71
C TRP A 9 -9.66 -3.82 2.12
N LEU A 10 -10.38 -4.24 3.17
CA LEU A 10 -9.87 -4.26 4.54
C LEU A 10 -8.67 -5.20 4.69
N GLN A 11 -8.68 -6.37 4.06
CA GLN A 11 -7.55 -7.32 4.13
C GLN A 11 -6.24 -6.74 3.57
N ARG A 12 -6.32 -5.87 2.56
CA ARG A 12 -5.15 -5.22 1.95
C ARG A 12 -4.62 -4.02 2.76
N ILE A 13 -5.36 -3.57 3.76
CA ILE A 13 -5.06 -2.33 4.48
C ILE A 13 -4.82 -2.58 5.97
N LEU A 14 -5.55 -3.50 6.60
CA LEU A 14 -5.40 -3.82 8.02
C LEU A 14 -3.96 -4.17 8.42
N PRO A 15 -3.22 -5.02 7.68
CA PRO A 15 -1.83 -5.29 8.04
C PRO A 15 -0.95 -4.05 7.93
N ALA A 16 -1.27 -3.10 7.03
CA ALA A 16 -0.54 -1.83 6.95
C ALA A 16 -0.66 -1.01 8.24
N PHE A 17 -1.87 -0.93 8.79
CA PHE A 17 -2.13 -0.20 10.02
C PHE A 17 -1.45 -0.88 11.21
N GLU A 18 -1.57 -2.19 11.35
CA GLU A 18 -0.95 -2.95 12.45
C GLU A 18 0.58 -2.83 12.44
N LEU A 19 1.17 -2.75 11.25
CA LEU A 19 2.62 -2.70 11.08
C LEU A 19 3.17 -1.27 10.98
N ASN A 20 2.30 -0.24 11.04
CA ASN A 20 2.64 1.16 10.75
C ASN A 20 3.37 1.34 9.41
N GLN A 21 2.94 0.61 8.39
CA GLN A 21 3.50 0.62 7.03
C GLN A 21 2.55 1.30 6.04
N PHE A 22 2.14 2.52 6.38
CA PHE A 22 1.27 3.35 5.55
C PHE A 22 1.59 4.83 5.76
N CYS A 23 1.24 5.64 4.78
CA CYS A 23 1.16 7.08 4.90
C CYS A 23 -0.18 7.56 4.34
N TYR A 24 -0.71 8.61 4.95
CA TYR A 24 -1.89 9.30 4.48
C TYR A 24 -1.64 10.79 4.60
N TYR A 25 -2.21 11.55 3.68
CA TYR A 25 -2.03 12.99 3.60
C TYR A 25 -3.40 13.64 3.59
N GLU A 26 -3.51 14.74 4.33
CA GLU A 26 -4.71 15.56 4.44
C GLU A 26 -4.45 16.96 3.86
N ASP A 27 -5.51 17.61 3.37
CA ASP A 27 -5.48 19.03 3.07
C ASP A 27 -5.60 19.89 4.36
N GLU A 28 -5.55 21.21 4.19
CA GLU A 28 -5.71 22.20 5.28
C GLU A 28 -7.08 22.12 6.00
N HIS A 29 -8.04 21.40 5.42
CA HIS A 29 -9.38 21.19 5.97
C HIS A 29 -9.59 19.78 6.54
N GLY A 30 -8.53 18.97 6.65
CA GLY A 30 -8.58 17.61 7.18
C GLY A 30 -9.21 16.60 6.21
N ARG A 31 -9.25 16.88 4.91
CA ARG A 31 -9.78 15.95 3.91
C ARG A 31 -8.65 15.07 3.37
N PRO A 32 -8.85 13.75 3.25
CA PRO A 32 -7.82 12.85 2.74
C PRO A 32 -7.57 13.14 1.25
N ILE A 33 -6.33 13.53 0.92
CA ILE A 33 -5.90 13.82 -0.46
C ILE A 33 -5.04 12.71 -1.05
N ALA A 34 -4.38 11.93 -0.21
CA ALA A 34 -3.62 10.76 -0.64
C ALA A 34 -3.52 9.69 0.46
N PHE A 35 -3.40 8.44 0.03
CA PHE A 35 -3.13 7.28 0.86
C PHE A 35 -2.19 6.35 0.13
N CYS A 36 -1.19 5.81 0.83
CA CYS A 36 -0.31 4.78 0.31
C CYS A 36 0.03 3.80 1.42
N ASN A 37 0.10 2.52 1.09
CA ASN A 37 0.65 1.51 2.00
C ASN A 37 1.78 0.73 1.33
N TRP A 38 2.61 0.09 2.14
CA TRP A 38 3.70 -0.72 1.63
C TRP A 38 3.91 -1.98 2.47
N ALA A 39 4.46 -2.99 1.82
CA ALA A 39 4.89 -4.24 2.42
C ALA A 39 6.38 -4.45 2.15
N PHE A 40 7.09 -5.02 3.12
CA PHE A 40 8.45 -5.50 2.95
C PHE A 40 8.41 -7.00 2.71
N VAL A 41 8.48 -7.39 1.44
CA VAL A 41 8.35 -8.78 0.99
C VAL A 41 9.71 -9.40 0.66
N SER A 42 9.77 -10.73 0.64
CA SER A 42 10.92 -11.44 0.07
C SER A 42 11.00 -11.21 -1.44
N GLU A 43 12.18 -11.45 -2.04
CA GLU A 43 12.36 -11.34 -3.49
C GLU A 43 11.45 -12.30 -4.26
N GLN A 44 11.33 -13.56 -3.81
CA GLN A 44 10.43 -14.53 -4.40
C GLN A 44 8.98 -14.03 -4.38
N ILE A 45 8.50 -13.54 -3.23
CA ILE A 45 7.13 -13.06 -3.09
C ILE A 45 6.90 -11.82 -3.97
N ARG A 46 7.87 -10.90 -4.05
CA ARG A 46 7.80 -9.74 -4.96
C ARG A 46 7.53 -10.20 -6.39
N ASP A 47 8.27 -11.19 -6.88
CA ASP A 47 8.16 -11.65 -8.26
C ASP A 47 6.82 -12.39 -8.53
N GLU A 48 6.33 -13.17 -7.56
CA GLU A 48 4.99 -13.79 -7.60
C GLU A 48 3.86 -12.73 -7.64
N LEU A 49 4.00 -11.66 -6.86
CA LEU A 49 3.03 -10.55 -6.82
C LEU A 49 3.07 -9.72 -8.11
N LEU A 50 4.25 -9.44 -8.65
CA LEU A 50 4.41 -8.67 -9.90
C LEU A 50 3.96 -9.46 -11.14
N SER A 51 4.08 -10.79 -11.11
CA SER A 51 3.58 -11.66 -12.18
C SER A 51 2.06 -11.87 -12.13
N GLY A 52 1.40 -11.46 -11.05
CA GLY A 52 -0.05 -11.60 -10.87
C GLY A 52 -0.49 -13.04 -10.58
N VAL A 53 0.43 -13.93 -10.19
CA VAL A 53 0.16 -15.33 -9.84
C VAL A 53 -0.74 -15.42 -8.60
N ARG A 54 -0.59 -14.48 -7.68
CA ARG A 54 -1.38 -14.38 -6.45
C ARG A 54 -1.46 -12.94 -5.95
N GLU A 55 -2.37 -12.71 -5.01
CA GLU A 55 -2.42 -11.46 -4.23
C GLU A 55 -1.57 -11.55 -2.96
N ILE A 56 -1.26 -10.39 -2.37
CA ILE A 56 -0.53 -10.31 -1.11
C ILE A 56 -1.38 -10.84 0.05
N SER A 57 -0.79 -11.69 0.87
CA SER A 57 -1.39 -12.21 2.10
C SER A 57 -0.84 -11.49 3.33
N PRO A 58 -1.55 -11.45 4.48
CA PRO A 58 -1.06 -10.78 5.68
C PRO A 58 0.32 -11.24 6.16
N SER A 59 0.65 -12.53 6.00
CA SER A 59 1.95 -13.10 6.39
C SER A 59 3.13 -12.56 5.56
N ASP A 60 2.87 -12.00 4.38
CA ASP A 60 3.93 -11.56 3.47
C ASP A 60 4.51 -10.19 3.84
N TRP A 61 3.78 -9.39 4.61
CA TRP A 61 4.03 -7.95 4.80
C TRP A 61 5.40 -7.61 5.40
N ARG A 62 6.03 -8.56 6.08
CA ARG A 62 7.37 -8.49 6.67
C ARG A 62 8.22 -9.71 6.32
N SER A 63 8.02 -10.28 5.14
CA SER A 63 8.75 -11.47 4.68
C SER A 63 10.14 -11.18 4.11
N GLY A 64 10.53 -9.91 3.95
CA GLY A 64 11.86 -9.57 3.43
C GLY A 64 12.18 -8.07 3.45
N GLN A 65 12.90 -7.61 2.43
CA GLN A 65 13.40 -6.23 2.30
C GLN A 65 12.91 -5.52 1.03
N GLN A 66 12.20 -6.22 0.14
CA GLN A 66 11.72 -5.64 -1.11
C GLN A 66 10.42 -4.88 -0.86
N ILE A 67 10.33 -3.64 -1.33
CA ILE A 67 9.12 -2.84 -1.20
C ILE A 67 8.10 -3.27 -2.26
N TYR A 68 6.90 -3.60 -1.81
CA TYR A 68 5.71 -3.76 -2.65
C TYR A 68 4.64 -2.78 -2.18
N ILE A 69 3.90 -2.17 -3.11
CA ILE A 69 2.87 -1.16 -2.82
C ILE A 69 1.50 -1.78 -3.19
N PRO A 70 0.76 -2.36 -2.23
CA PRO A 70 -0.54 -2.96 -2.49
C PRO A 70 -1.59 -1.95 -2.96
N GLU A 71 -1.56 -0.74 -2.41
CA GLU A 71 -2.49 0.35 -2.70
C GLU A 71 -1.81 1.72 -2.67
N MET A 72 -2.10 2.52 -3.70
CA MET A 72 -1.73 3.93 -3.79
C MET A 72 -2.90 4.72 -4.39
N ILE A 73 -3.46 5.62 -3.59
CA ILE A 73 -4.62 6.44 -3.95
C ILE A 73 -4.18 7.89 -3.84
N ALA A 74 -4.04 8.56 -4.98
CA ALA A 74 -3.71 9.99 -5.05
C ALA A 74 -4.59 10.69 -6.10
N PRO A 75 -5.90 10.88 -5.83
CA PRO A 75 -6.88 11.34 -6.81
C PRO A 75 -6.62 12.75 -7.36
N PHE A 76 -5.82 13.58 -6.66
CA PHE A 76 -5.56 14.97 -7.03
C PHE A 76 -4.16 15.21 -7.63
N GLY A 77 -3.43 14.16 -8.01
CA GLY A 77 -2.14 14.29 -8.71
C GLY A 77 -0.90 14.34 -7.81
N HIS A 78 -1.05 14.23 -6.48
CA HIS A 78 0.05 14.24 -5.51
C HIS A 78 0.88 12.94 -5.44
N GLY A 79 0.63 11.96 -6.31
CA GLY A 79 1.32 10.65 -6.23
C GLY A 79 2.84 10.75 -6.29
N ARG A 80 3.38 11.77 -6.96
CA ARG A 80 4.83 12.02 -7.06
C ARG A 80 5.44 12.58 -5.77
N GLU A 81 4.67 13.33 -4.98
CA GLU A 81 5.08 13.81 -3.65
C GLU A 81 5.13 12.65 -2.66
N VAL A 82 4.11 11.78 -2.68
CA VAL A 82 4.05 10.56 -1.86
C VAL A 82 5.23 9.64 -2.14
N VAL A 83 5.55 9.37 -3.41
CA VAL A 83 6.69 8.52 -3.78
C VAL A 83 8.02 9.12 -3.37
N ASN A 84 8.18 10.44 -3.41
CA ASN A 84 9.41 11.10 -2.98
C ASN A 84 9.59 11.07 -1.46
N ASP A 85 8.50 11.16 -0.70
CA ASP A 85 8.51 11.05 0.75
C ASP A 85 8.88 9.63 1.20
N LEU A 86 8.32 8.61 0.54
CA LEU A 86 8.64 7.19 0.78
C LEU A 86 10.09 6.78 0.46
N ARG A 87 10.86 7.62 -0.25
CA ARG A 87 12.27 7.36 -0.58
C ARG A 87 13.26 7.96 0.42
N ARG A 88 12.80 8.77 1.39
CA ARG A 88 13.63 9.30 2.47
C ARG A 88 13.76 8.32 3.61
#